data_AF-A0A820HU77-F1
#
_entry.id   AF-A0A820HU77-F1
#
_cell.length_a   1.000
_cell.length_b   1.000
_cell.length_c   1.000
_cell.angle_alpha   90.00
_cell.angle_beta   90.00
_cell.angle_gamma   90.00
#
_symmetry.space_group_name_H-M   'P 1'
#
loop_
_entity.id
_entity.type
_entity.pdbx_description
1 polymer ?
#
loop_
_entity_poly.entity_id
_entity_poly.type
_entity_poly.pdbx_seq_one_letter_code
_entity_poly.pdbx_strand_id
1 'polypeptide(L)'
;MVLPLLRRMTHLEKLTLYLRTWEKSFVDYTHLHNDILVYMLQLHTFIFYISTEAFIDDSVYHRSNDDIENKFINIKYGQMTCIIDHFKKFEGICHVYSIPYTFTRLIKISNHFPNIVFNTVTHLLLFGIAPMKHDFFMRISQNFPILKCLVIQNEMVQSWNRDELKSDKNPFDSIMEYFHLISLDLLSANTDYVVQFLLETRAYLPRLTELKVHYRDLALVTKNFTRDATRRNCSKVKQLIFEQKIYCSNDVYEYFPSL
;
A
#
# COMPACT_ATOMS: atom_id res chain seq x y z
N MET A 1 -10.79 -23.14 0.03
CA MET A 1 -9.66 -23.98 0.48
C MET A 1 -8.91 -24.48 -0.77
N VAL A 2 -7.81 -23.81 -1.14
CA VAL A 2 -7.05 -24.10 -2.39
C VAL A 2 -6.04 -25.25 -2.19
N LEU A 3 -5.63 -25.50 -0.94
CA LEU A 3 -4.60 -26.50 -0.59
C LEU A 3 -4.91 -27.93 -1.08
N PRO A 4 -6.12 -28.50 -0.92
CA PRO A 4 -6.42 -29.85 -1.41
C PRO A 4 -6.33 -29.99 -2.93
N LEU A 5 -6.57 -28.90 -3.68
CA LEU A 5 -6.43 -28.89 -5.13
C LEU A 5 -4.96 -28.89 -5.54
N LEU A 6 -4.14 -28.08 -4.86
CA LEU A 6 -2.69 -28.03 -5.09
C LEU A 6 -2.04 -29.40 -4.84
N ARG A 7 -2.48 -30.14 -3.81
CA ARG A 7 -1.99 -31.49 -3.51
C ARG A 7 -2.25 -32.51 -4.63
N ARG A 8 -3.21 -32.27 -5.53
CA ARG A 8 -3.52 -33.14 -6.67
C ARG A 8 -2.69 -32.83 -7.91
N MET A 9 -1.93 -31.74 -7.92
CA MET A 9 -1.13 -31.29 -9.07
C MET A 9 0.32 -31.80 -8.96
N THR A 10 0.49 -33.12 -8.85
CA THR A 10 1.79 -33.77 -8.57
C THR A 10 2.83 -33.62 -9.69
N HIS A 11 2.38 -33.31 -10.92
CA HIS A 11 3.23 -33.10 -12.10
C HIS A 11 3.51 -31.62 -12.40
N LEU A 12 3.18 -30.72 -11.47
CA LEU A 12 3.35 -29.29 -11.70
C LEU A 12 4.82 -28.90 -11.59
N GLU A 13 5.40 -28.43 -12.69
CA GLU A 13 6.80 -27.96 -12.73
C GLU A 13 6.96 -26.49 -12.32
N LYS A 14 5.91 -25.68 -12.52
CA LYS A 14 5.93 -24.25 -12.24
C LYS A 14 4.64 -23.81 -11.54
N LEU A 15 4.79 -23.07 -10.45
CA LEU A 15 3.67 -22.52 -9.70
C LEU A 15 3.90 -21.04 -9.39
N THR A 16 2.92 -20.21 -9.72
CA THR A 16 2.81 -18.83 -9.23
C THR A 16 1.61 -18.74 -8.29
N LEU A 17 1.85 -18.47 -7.01
CA LEU A 17 0.82 -18.51 -5.97
C LEU A 17 0.64 -17.15 -5.30
N TYR A 18 -0.58 -16.62 -5.34
CA TYR A 18 -1.00 -15.49 -4.52
C TYR A 18 -2.01 -15.98 -3.49
N LEU A 19 -1.63 -15.96 -2.22
CA LEU A 19 -2.46 -16.46 -1.12
C LEU A 19 -2.64 -15.38 -0.05
N ARG A 20 -3.87 -15.25 0.43
CA ARG A 20 -4.20 -14.46 1.62
C ARG A 20 -4.97 -15.36 2.57
N THR A 21 -4.54 -15.41 3.82
CA THR A 21 -5.18 -16.25 4.84
C THR A 21 -5.35 -15.49 6.16
N TRP A 22 -6.29 -15.97 6.97
CA TRP A 22 -6.51 -15.53 8.33
C TRP A 22 -6.20 -16.71 9.25
N GLU A 23 -5.16 -16.61 10.06
CA GLU A 23 -4.65 -17.72 10.86
C GLU A 23 -4.42 -17.30 12.32
N LYS A 24 -4.24 -18.26 13.21
CA LYS A 24 -3.80 -17.98 14.59
C LYS A 24 -2.32 -17.59 14.69
N SER A 25 -1.55 -17.81 13.63
CA SER A 25 -0.12 -17.52 13.58
C SER A 25 0.31 -17.23 12.14
N PHE A 26 1.39 -16.47 11.98
CA PHE A 26 1.98 -16.25 10.66
C PHE A 26 2.40 -17.55 10.00
N VAL A 27 2.04 -17.70 8.72
CA VAL A 27 2.51 -18.81 7.88
C VAL A 27 4.03 -18.71 7.76
N ASP A 28 4.71 -19.81 8.08
CA ASP A 28 6.15 -19.96 7.87
C ASP A 28 6.46 -21.08 6.86
N TYR A 29 7.75 -21.31 6.61
CA TYR A 29 8.19 -22.32 5.66
C TYR A 29 7.70 -23.72 6.00
N THR A 30 7.62 -24.09 7.28
CA THR A 30 7.18 -25.42 7.69
C THR A 30 5.74 -25.67 7.25
N HIS A 31 4.87 -24.68 7.41
CA HIS A 31 3.49 -24.74 6.92
C HIS A 31 3.47 -24.89 5.40
N LEU A 32 4.20 -24.04 4.68
CA LEU A 32 4.26 -24.06 3.22
C LEU A 32 4.78 -25.39 2.67
N HIS A 33 5.82 -25.93 3.31
CA HIS A 33 6.42 -27.20 2.96
C HIS A 33 5.43 -28.36 3.15
N ASN A 34 4.83 -28.45 4.33
CA ASN A 34 3.97 -29.55 4.70
C ASN A 34 2.63 -29.53 3.96
N ASP A 35 2.14 -28.35 3.57
CA ASP A 35 0.83 -28.21 2.92
C ASP A 35 0.88 -28.20 1.40
N ILE A 36 1.99 -27.73 0.82
CA ILE A 36 2.13 -27.54 -0.63
C ILE A 36 3.33 -28.29 -1.17
N LEU A 37 4.54 -27.96 -0.71
CA LEU A 37 5.77 -28.36 -1.42
C LEU A 37 6.04 -29.86 -1.38
N VAL A 38 5.69 -30.54 -0.27
CA VAL A 38 5.90 -32.00 -0.13
C VAL A 38 5.11 -32.81 -1.16
N TYR A 39 4.02 -32.27 -1.70
CA TYR A 39 3.18 -32.92 -2.70
C TYR A 39 3.55 -32.57 -4.14
N MET A 40 4.44 -31.59 -4.35
CA MET A 40 4.84 -31.08 -5.66
C MET A 40 6.31 -31.39 -5.95
N LEU A 41 6.64 -32.68 -6.00
CA LEU A 41 8.03 -33.14 -6.16
C LEU A 41 8.68 -32.73 -7.49
N GLN A 42 7.87 -32.45 -8.52
CA GLN A 42 8.34 -31.99 -9.83
C GLN A 42 8.48 -30.46 -9.92
N LEU A 43 8.16 -29.73 -8.85
CA LEU A 43 8.21 -28.27 -8.87
C LEU A 43 9.66 -27.79 -8.99
N HIS A 44 9.93 -27.05 -10.06
CA HIS A 44 11.22 -26.43 -10.34
C HIS A 44 11.20 -24.92 -10.15
N THR A 45 10.04 -24.29 -10.38
CA THR A 45 9.86 -22.85 -10.19
C THR A 45 8.68 -22.59 -9.27
N PHE A 46 8.93 -21.85 -8.19
CA PHE A 46 7.88 -21.44 -7.28
C PHE A 46 7.99 -19.96 -6.95
N ILE A 47 7.06 -19.18 -7.49
CA ILE A 47 6.93 -17.75 -7.23
C ILE A 47 5.72 -17.57 -6.35
N PHE A 48 5.86 -16.88 -5.21
CA PHE A 48 4.74 -16.75 -4.30
C PHE A 48 4.66 -15.38 -3.64
N TYR A 49 3.44 -15.06 -3.22
CA TYR A 49 3.09 -14.04 -2.25
C TYR A 49 2.07 -14.65 -1.30
N ILE A 50 2.41 -14.67 -0.02
CA ILE A 50 1.54 -15.15 1.05
C ILE A 50 1.38 -14.01 2.04
N SER A 51 0.14 -13.58 2.28
CA SER A 51 -0.18 -12.64 3.34
C SER A 51 -1.03 -13.32 4.39
N THR A 52 -0.61 -13.23 5.64
CA THR A 52 -1.30 -13.80 6.80
C THR A 52 -1.73 -12.68 7.73
N GLU A 53 -3.04 -12.54 7.91
CA GLU A 53 -3.64 -11.73 8.99
C GLU A 53 -3.78 -12.65 10.20
N ALA A 54 -3.22 -12.28 11.36
CA ALA A 54 -3.23 -13.14 12.53
C ALA A 54 -3.60 -12.42 13.83
N PHE A 55 -4.31 -13.13 14.70
CA PHE A 55 -4.44 -12.77 16.11
C PHE A 55 -3.23 -13.29 16.88
N ILE A 56 -2.34 -12.39 17.25
CA ILE A 56 -1.03 -12.69 17.84
C ILE A 56 -1.18 -12.70 19.35
N ASP A 57 -0.95 -13.82 20.03
CA ASP A 57 -0.83 -13.84 21.50
C ASP A 57 0.44 -13.10 21.94
N ASP A 58 0.51 -12.61 23.18
CA ASP A 58 1.60 -11.74 23.70
C ASP A 58 3.01 -12.33 23.47
N SER A 59 3.14 -13.66 23.35
CA SER A 59 4.40 -14.36 23.06
C SER A 59 4.92 -14.23 21.62
N VAL A 60 4.07 -13.88 20.65
CA VAL A 60 4.41 -13.75 19.22
C VAL A 60 4.58 -12.27 18.83
N TYR A 61 4.24 -11.35 19.73
CA TYR A 61 4.30 -9.88 19.54
C TYR A 61 5.71 -9.34 19.24
N HIS A 62 6.75 -10.15 19.45
CA HIS A 62 8.14 -9.75 19.27
C HIS A 62 8.82 -10.33 18.03
N ARG A 63 8.10 -11.01 17.12
CA ARG A 63 8.75 -11.50 15.90
C ARG A 63 9.17 -10.35 14.99
N SER A 64 10.47 -10.25 14.76
CA SER A 64 11.10 -9.37 13.80
C SER A 64 11.00 -9.93 12.37
N ASN A 65 11.26 -9.09 11.36
CA ASN A 65 11.39 -9.55 9.98
C ASN A 65 12.44 -10.66 9.89
N ASP A 66 13.58 -10.48 10.57
CA ASP A 66 14.68 -11.43 10.61
C ASP A 66 14.24 -12.80 11.15
N ASP A 67 13.39 -12.85 12.19
CA ASP A 67 12.88 -14.11 12.74
C ASP A 67 12.06 -14.90 11.72
N ILE A 68 11.30 -14.20 10.87
CA ILE A 68 10.53 -14.84 9.81
C ILE A 68 11.43 -15.21 8.65
N GLU A 69 12.32 -14.33 8.22
CA GLU A 69 13.26 -14.60 7.13
C GLU A 69 14.17 -15.80 7.44
N ASN A 70 14.64 -15.91 8.69
CA ASN A 70 15.44 -17.02 9.17
C ASN A 70 14.75 -18.38 9.00
N LYS A 71 13.42 -18.44 9.04
CA LYS A 71 12.66 -19.68 8.82
C LYS A 71 12.64 -20.13 7.36
N PHE A 72 13.06 -19.29 6.42
CA PHE A 72 13.07 -19.59 4.99
C PHE A 72 14.47 -19.56 4.36
N ILE A 73 15.55 -19.43 5.17
CA ILE A 73 16.95 -19.36 4.70
C ILE A 73 17.33 -20.50 3.73
N ASN A 74 16.72 -21.68 3.88
CA ASN A 74 17.06 -22.86 3.09
C ASN A 74 16.03 -23.20 1.99
N ILE A 75 15.23 -22.22 1.54
CA ILE A 75 14.24 -22.49 0.50
C ILE A 75 14.92 -22.72 -0.86
N LYS A 76 14.61 -23.85 -1.51
CA LYS A 76 15.17 -24.23 -2.82
C LYS A 76 14.76 -23.28 -3.97
N TYR A 77 13.73 -22.46 -3.76
CA TYR A 77 12.99 -21.79 -4.83
C TYR A 77 13.33 -20.30 -5.02
N GLY A 78 14.50 -19.86 -4.55
CA GLY A 78 15.02 -18.51 -4.75
C GLY A 78 14.95 -17.64 -3.50
N GLN A 79 15.39 -16.38 -3.64
CA GLN A 79 15.36 -15.42 -2.54
C GLN A 79 13.94 -14.99 -2.22
N MET A 80 13.68 -14.73 -0.95
CA MET A 80 12.41 -14.22 -0.46
C MET A 80 12.67 -13.09 0.53
N THR A 81 11.66 -12.24 0.77
CA THR A 81 11.67 -11.28 1.88
C THR A 81 10.30 -11.23 2.53
N CYS A 82 10.22 -10.56 3.67
CA CYS A 82 8.96 -10.32 4.34
C CYS A 82 8.70 -8.86 4.72
N ILE A 83 7.44 -8.57 5.01
CA ILE A 83 6.98 -7.33 5.65
C ILE A 83 6.10 -7.76 6.81
N ILE A 84 6.46 -7.34 8.02
CA ILE A 84 5.64 -7.57 9.21
C ILE A 84 5.16 -6.23 9.73
N ASP A 85 3.85 -6.12 9.88
CA ASP A 85 3.19 -5.00 10.49
C ASP A 85 2.40 -5.47 11.72
N HIS A 86 2.62 -4.82 12.85
CA HIS A 86 1.90 -5.09 14.11
C HIS A 86 0.94 -3.92 14.36
N PHE A 87 -0.37 -4.18 14.35
CA PHE A 87 -1.40 -3.13 14.35
C PHE A 87 -2.02 -2.86 15.71
N LYS A 88 -2.24 -3.91 16.49
CA LYS A 88 -2.73 -3.83 17.87
C LYS A 88 -1.99 -4.87 18.69
N LYS A 89 -2.13 -4.80 20.02
CA LYS A 89 -1.53 -5.75 20.98
C LYS A 89 -1.67 -7.23 20.55
N PHE A 90 -2.72 -7.58 19.80
CA PHE A 90 -2.91 -8.94 19.33
C PHE A 90 -3.26 -9.06 17.85
N GLU A 91 -2.96 -8.09 16.99
CA GLU A 91 -3.26 -8.18 15.55
C GLU A 91 -2.03 -7.79 14.73
N GLY A 92 -1.62 -8.65 13.80
CA GLY A 92 -0.54 -8.35 12.88
C GLY A 92 -0.76 -8.95 11.50
N ILE A 93 -0.03 -8.40 10.53
CA ILE A 93 0.00 -8.89 9.15
C ILE A 93 1.45 -9.22 8.81
N CYS A 94 1.65 -10.41 8.27
CA CYS A 94 2.91 -10.82 7.69
C CYS A 94 2.72 -11.07 6.20
N HIS A 95 3.52 -10.40 5.39
CA HIS A 95 3.67 -10.65 3.96
C HIS A 95 4.98 -11.39 3.75
N VAL A 96 4.96 -12.54 3.09
CA VAL A 96 6.15 -13.28 2.68
C VAL A 96 6.07 -13.51 1.19
N TYR A 97 7.13 -13.16 0.44
CA TYR A 97 7.09 -13.24 -1.01
C TYR A 97 8.45 -13.43 -1.66
N SER A 98 8.44 -14.02 -2.86
CA SER A 98 9.63 -14.21 -3.70
C SER A 98 10.19 -12.88 -4.22
N ILE A 99 11.51 -12.82 -4.37
CA ILE A 99 12.24 -11.74 -5.05
C ILE A 99 12.75 -12.25 -6.41
N PRO A 100 12.59 -11.48 -7.51
CA PRO A 100 11.90 -10.19 -7.58
C PRO A 100 10.39 -10.33 -7.36
N TYR A 101 9.77 -9.28 -6.82
CA TYR A 101 8.31 -9.21 -6.70
C TYR A 101 7.67 -9.13 -8.09
N THR A 102 6.73 -10.01 -8.40
CA THR A 102 6.12 -10.13 -9.75
C THR A 102 4.62 -9.87 -9.80
N PHE A 103 3.97 -9.71 -8.65
CA PHE A 103 2.52 -9.49 -8.60
C PHE A 103 2.16 -8.02 -8.86
N THR A 104 0.92 -7.76 -9.22
CA THR A 104 0.46 -6.41 -9.55
C THR A 104 -0.14 -5.64 -8.38
N ARG A 105 -0.41 -6.33 -7.27
CA ARG A 105 -1.14 -5.79 -6.12
C ARG A 105 -0.40 -6.09 -4.83
N LEU A 106 -0.15 -5.05 -4.05
CA LEU A 106 0.42 -5.15 -2.72
C LEU A 106 -0.51 -4.39 -1.77
N ILE A 107 -1.01 -5.05 -0.73
CA ILE A 107 -2.15 -4.51 0.04
C ILE A 107 -1.96 -4.70 1.53
N LYS A 108 -2.50 -3.75 2.29
CA LYS A 108 -2.42 -3.67 3.75
C LYS A 108 -0.99 -3.55 4.28
N ILE A 109 -0.19 -2.69 3.66
CA ILE A 109 1.14 -2.31 4.18
C ILE A 109 1.01 -1.07 5.08
N SER A 110 1.75 -1.06 6.19
CA SER A 110 1.85 0.09 7.09
C SER A 110 3.04 1.01 6.72
N ASN A 111 3.79 1.53 7.70
CA ASN A 111 4.85 2.52 7.55
C ASN A 111 6.22 1.91 7.16
N HIS A 112 6.28 0.61 6.94
CA HIS A 112 7.51 -0.13 6.70
C HIS A 112 7.38 -1.09 5.52
N PHE A 113 8.37 -1.06 4.64
CA PHE A 113 8.60 -2.05 3.59
C PHE A 113 10.10 -2.06 3.25
N PRO A 114 10.65 -3.17 2.75
CA PRO A 114 12.07 -3.27 2.41
C PRO A 114 12.43 -2.31 1.28
N ASN A 115 13.69 -1.86 1.25
CA ASN A 115 14.18 -0.96 0.21
C ASN A 115 14.45 -1.70 -1.11
N ILE A 116 13.37 -2.20 -1.74
CA ILE A 116 13.36 -2.87 -3.04
C ILE A 116 12.43 -2.14 -4.00
N VAL A 117 12.69 -2.24 -5.30
CA VAL A 117 11.83 -1.62 -6.31
C VAL A 117 10.77 -2.62 -6.78
N PHE A 118 9.50 -2.27 -6.56
CA PHE A 118 8.33 -3.06 -6.94
C PHE A 118 7.89 -2.73 -8.37
N ASN A 119 8.69 -3.15 -9.35
CA ASN A 119 8.49 -2.82 -10.78
C ASN A 119 7.18 -3.33 -11.41
N THR A 120 6.46 -4.25 -10.74
CA THR A 120 5.20 -4.81 -11.25
C THR A 120 3.97 -4.28 -10.52
N VAL A 121 4.13 -3.63 -9.36
CA VAL A 121 3.01 -3.21 -8.53
C VAL A 121 2.35 -1.98 -9.13
N THR A 122 1.07 -2.14 -9.47
CA THR A 122 0.23 -1.08 -10.01
C THR A 122 -0.88 -0.66 -9.03
N HIS A 123 -1.16 -1.48 -8.01
CA HIS A 123 -2.17 -1.21 -7.00
C HIS A 123 -1.57 -1.37 -5.60
N LEU A 124 -1.59 -0.30 -4.82
CA LEU A 124 -1.08 -0.26 -3.45
C LEU A 124 -2.21 0.15 -2.49
N LEU A 125 -2.46 -0.66 -1.47
CA LEU A 125 -3.34 -0.33 -0.35
C LEU A 125 -2.48 -0.15 0.90
N LEU A 126 -2.45 1.08 1.41
CA LEU A 126 -1.83 1.41 2.68
C LEU A 126 -2.86 1.30 3.79
N PHE A 127 -2.48 0.66 4.89
CA PHE A 127 -3.31 0.52 6.07
C PHE A 127 -2.48 0.91 7.30
N GLY A 128 -2.86 2.00 7.95
CA GLY A 128 -2.08 2.58 9.04
C GLY A 128 -2.89 2.70 10.33
N ILE A 129 -2.30 2.26 11.43
CA ILE A 129 -2.71 2.56 12.81
C ILE A 129 -1.78 3.55 13.50
N ALA A 130 -0.75 4.00 12.78
CA ALA A 130 0.17 5.04 13.20
C ALA A 130 0.26 6.11 12.10
N PRO A 131 0.58 7.37 12.46
CA PRO A 131 0.79 8.43 11.49
C PRO A 131 1.80 8.06 10.40
N MET A 132 1.47 8.34 9.13
CA MET A 132 2.37 8.17 7.98
C MET A 132 3.09 9.48 7.66
N LYS A 133 4.43 9.50 7.76
CA LYS A 133 5.24 10.70 7.48
C LYS A 133 5.33 11.01 5.98
N HIS A 134 5.68 12.24 5.64
CA HIS A 134 5.96 12.65 4.26
C HIS A 134 7.00 11.74 3.57
N ASP A 135 8.13 11.49 4.23
CA ASP A 135 9.22 10.65 3.69
C ASP A 135 8.78 9.21 3.37
N PHE A 136 7.73 8.73 4.03
CA PHE A 136 7.16 7.43 3.68
C PHE A 136 6.50 7.47 2.30
N PHE A 137 5.75 8.51 1.99
CA PHE A 137 5.16 8.70 0.67
C PHE A 137 6.21 9.03 -0.42
N MET A 138 7.32 9.66 -0.06
CA MET A 138 8.48 9.81 -0.96
C MET A 138 9.12 8.46 -1.29
N ARG A 139 9.31 7.59 -0.29
CA ARG A 139 9.77 6.21 -0.54
C ARG A 139 8.79 5.45 -1.44
N ILE A 140 7.48 5.63 -1.26
CA ILE A 140 6.51 5.00 -2.15
C ILE A 140 6.70 5.47 -3.61
N SER A 141 6.86 6.77 -3.86
CA SER A 141 7.04 7.23 -5.25
C SER A 141 8.33 6.70 -5.89
N GLN A 142 9.36 6.41 -5.09
CA GLN A 142 10.64 5.84 -5.54
C GLN A 142 10.58 4.32 -5.75
N ASN A 143 9.94 3.59 -4.83
CA ASN A 143 9.92 2.13 -4.83
C ASN A 143 8.77 1.55 -5.68
N PHE A 144 7.76 2.34 -6.07
CA PHE A 144 6.60 1.90 -6.87
C PHE A 144 6.46 2.73 -8.16
N PRO A 145 7.42 2.62 -9.10
CA PRO A 145 7.55 3.56 -10.22
C PRO A 145 6.37 3.52 -11.21
N ILE A 146 5.62 2.42 -11.28
CA ILE A 146 4.48 2.27 -12.20
C ILE A 146 3.12 2.25 -11.48
N LEU A 147 3.06 2.78 -10.25
CA LEU A 147 1.84 2.78 -9.43
C LEU A 147 0.69 3.51 -10.15
N LYS A 148 -0.46 2.84 -10.28
CA LYS A 148 -1.66 3.37 -10.94
C LYS A 148 -2.81 3.66 -9.97
N CYS A 149 -2.92 2.89 -8.90
CA CYS A 149 -3.96 3.02 -7.89
C CYS A 149 -3.33 3.02 -6.51
N LEU A 150 -3.59 4.08 -5.74
CA LEU A 150 -3.17 4.23 -4.35
C LEU A 150 -4.41 4.41 -3.48
N VAL A 151 -4.58 3.52 -2.51
CA VAL A 151 -5.63 3.60 -1.50
C VAL A 151 -4.99 3.81 -0.15
N ILE A 152 -5.44 4.82 0.59
CA ILE A 152 -4.92 5.15 1.91
C ILE A 152 -6.04 4.95 2.94
N GLN A 153 -5.83 4.01 3.85
CA GLN A 153 -6.70 3.76 5.00
C GLN A 153 -5.92 4.07 6.27
N ASN A 154 -5.96 5.33 6.69
CA ASN A 154 -5.28 5.80 7.88
C ASN A 154 -5.96 7.07 8.41
N GLU A 155 -6.71 6.95 9.50
CA GLU A 155 -7.42 8.07 10.11
C GLU A 155 -6.53 8.92 11.04
N MET A 156 -5.31 8.45 11.31
CA MET A 156 -4.36 9.14 12.18
C MET A 156 -3.85 10.42 11.53
N VAL A 157 -3.85 11.50 12.31
CA VAL A 157 -3.23 12.78 11.95
C VAL A 157 -1.79 12.55 11.52
N GLN A 158 -1.37 13.18 10.43
CA GLN A 158 -0.02 13.00 9.90
C GLN A 158 0.99 13.56 10.91
N SER A 159 2.05 12.80 11.20
CA SER A 159 3.10 13.27 12.11
C SER A 159 4.05 14.16 11.33
N TRP A 160 3.88 15.46 11.47
CA TRP A 160 4.83 16.48 11.01
C TRP A 160 5.96 16.59 12.04
N ASN A 161 7.23 16.53 11.64
CA ASN A 161 8.29 16.87 12.59
C ASN A 161 8.19 18.39 12.87
N ARG A 162 8.18 18.83 14.13
CA ARG A 162 8.07 20.28 14.45
C ARG A 162 9.23 21.12 13.88
N ASP A 163 10.34 20.48 13.54
CA ASP A 163 11.51 21.10 12.92
C ASP A 163 11.29 21.39 11.41
N GLU A 164 10.39 20.65 10.74
CA GLU A 164 9.97 20.91 9.36
C GLU A 164 9.23 22.25 9.24
N LEU A 165 8.44 22.63 10.25
CA LEU A 165 7.70 23.91 10.28
C LEU A 165 8.56 25.13 10.63
N LYS A 166 9.80 24.93 11.12
CA LYS A 166 10.69 26.00 11.63
C LYS A 166 11.91 26.27 10.77
N SER A 167 12.13 25.45 9.75
CA SER A 167 13.21 25.62 8.78
C SER A 167 12.80 26.66 7.74
N ASP A 168 13.61 27.72 7.56
CA ASP A 168 13.47 28.69 6.44
C ASP A 168 13.70 28.03 5.06
N LYS A 169 14.16 26.79 5.02
CA LYS A 169 14.06 25.92 3.84
C LYS A 169 12.72 25.22 3.89
N ASN A 170 11.96 25.31 2.80
CA ASN A 170 10.69 24.63 2.65
C ASN A 170 10.88 23.17 3.08
N PRO A 171 10.16 22.64 4.10
CA PRO A 171 10.40 21.28 4.61
C PRO A 171 10.24 20.16 3.57
N PHE A 172 9.74 20.51 2.39
CA PHE A 172 9.52 19.64 1.26
C PHE A 172 10.31 20.16 0.05
N ASP A 173 11.65 20.19 0.15
CA ASP A 173 12.51 20.49 -1.00
C ASP A 173 12.36 19.44 -2.12
N SER A 174 11.70 18.31 -1.84
CA SER A 174 11.35 17.27 -2.81
C SER A 174 9.84 17.05 -2.88
N ILE A 175 9.29 17.13 -4.09
CA ILE A 175 7.89 16.84 -4.39
C ILE A 175 7.75 15.32 -4.61
N MET A 176 6.67 14.73 -4.12
CA MET A 176 6.36 13.33 -4.41
C MET A 176 5.84 13.21 -5.85
N GLU A 177 6.56 12.48 -6.70
CA GLU A 177 6.22 12.36 -8.12
C GLU A 177 5.54 11.03 -8.42
N TYR A 178 4.23 11.08 -8.68
CA TYR A 178 3.44 9.90 -9.02
C TYR A 178 2.99 9.97 -10.49
N PHE A 179 3.95 9.81 -11.41
CA PHE A 179 3.73 9.99 -12.85
C PHE A 179 2.64 9.10 -13.46
N HIS A 180 2.42 7.92 -12.86
CA HIS A 180 1.51 6.90 -13.38
C HIS A 180 0.21 6.76 -12.58
N LEU A 181 0.02 7.54 -11.50
CA LEU A 181 -1.14 7.42 -10.64
C LEU A 181 -2.40 7.95 -11.35
N ILE A 182 -3.39 7.07 -11.46
CA ILE A 182 -4.67 7.29 -12.16
C ILE A 182 -5.81 7.43 -11.15
N SER A 183 -5.80 6.60 -10.10
CA SER A 183 -6.82 6.57 -9.05
C SER A 183 -6.19 6.77 -7.67
N LEU A 184 -6.72 7.73 -6.92
CA LEU A 184 -6.35 8.02 -5.55
C LEU A 184 -7.60 7.92 -4.66
N ASP A 185 -7.55 7.06 -3.66
CA ASP A 185 -8.66 6.80 -2.74
C ASP A 185 -8.26 7.19 -1.31
N LEU A 186 -8.93 8.21 -0.79
CA LEU A 186 -8.72 8.86 0.49
C LEU A 186 -9.99 8.83 1.36
N LEU A 187 -10.98 7.99 1.04
CA LEU A 187 -12.25 7.90 1.78
C LEU A 187 -12.11 7.37 3.21
N SER A 188 -10.95 6.83 3.58
CA SER A 188 -10.67 6.37 4.95
C SER A 188 -9.35 6.96 5.45
N ALA A 189 -9.01 8.15 4.94
CA ALA A 189 -7.79 8.85 5.26
C ALA A 189 -8.09 10.14 6.05
N ASN A 190 -7.21 10.49 6.98
CA ASN A 190 -7.21 11.81 7.61
C ASN A 190 -7.05 12.93 6.55
N THR A 191 -7.66 14.09 6.81
CA THR A 191 -7.60 15.28 5.95
C THR A 191 -6.16 15.73 5.64
N ASP A 192 -5.21 15.49 6.53
CA ASP A 192 -3.78 15.78 6.29
C ASP A 192 -3.25 15.07 5.05
N TYR A 193 -3.69 13.84 4.77
CA TYR A 193 -3.29 13.11 3.56
C TYR A 193 -3.92 13.71 2.30
N VAL A 194 -5.12 14.30 2.40
CA VAL A 194 -5.73 15.07 1.31
C VAL A 194 -4.87 16.30 1.00
N VAL A 195 -4.40 17.03 2.02
CA VAL A 195 -3.46 18.14 1.85
C VAL A 195 -2.15 17.67 1.22
N GLN A 196 -1.62 16.53 1.68
CA GLN A 196 -0.36 15.94 1.23
C GLN A 196 -0.36 15.61 -0.27
N PHE A 197 -1.46 15.06 -0.79
CA PHE A 197 -1.55 14.64 -2.19
C PHE A 197 -2.14 15.70 -3.14
N LEU A 198 -3.03 16.58 -2.67
CA LEU A 198 -3.65 17.55 -3.57
C LEU A 198 -2.82 18.82 -3.73
N LEU A 199 -1.96 19.21 -2.77
CA LEU A 199 -1.11 20.39 -2.94
C LEU A 199 0.04 20.14 -3.93
N GLU A 200 0.15 21.00 -4.92
CA GLU A 200 1.21 20.91 -5.95
C GLU A 200 2.62 21.13 -5.39
N THR A 201 2.73 21.80 -4.25
CA THR A 201 4.01 21.99 -3.53
C THR A 201 4.46 20.72 -2.81
N ARG A 202 3.64 19.66 -2.78
CA ARG A 202 3.90 18.41 -2.06
C ARG A 202 3.84 17.19 -2.95
N ALA A 203 2.97 17.20 -3.95
CA ALA A 203 2.79 16.09 -4.88
C ALA A 203 2.64 16.57 -6.32
N TYR A 204 3.09 15.75 -7.25
CA TYR A 204 2.83 15.91 -8.68
C TYR A 204 2.08 14.70 -9.21
N LEU A 205 0.81 14.91 -9.59
CA LEU A 205 -0.14 13.85 -9.99
C LEU A 205 -0.64 14.05 -11.44
N PRO A 206 0.23 14.03 -12.46
CA PRO A 206 -0.11 14.46 -13.82
C PRO A 206 -1.12 13.59 -14.56
N ARG A 207 -1.47 12.42 -14.03
CA ARG A 207 -2.38 11.45 -14.64
C ARG A 207 -3.58 11.11 -13.76
N LEU A 208 -3.79 11.83 -12.66
CA LEU A 208 -4.93 11.59 -11.78
C LEU A 208 -6.23 11.87 -12.53
N THR A 209 -7.06 10.83 -12.69
CA THR A 209 -8.38 10.94 -13.33
C THR A 209 -9.52 10.54 -12.41
N GLU A 210 -9.26 9.74 -11.38
CA GLU A 210 -10.24 9.33 -10.39
C GLU A 210 -9.76 9.73 -8.99
N LEU A 211 -10.58 10.49 -8.27
CA LEU A 211 -10.32 10.87 -6.88
C LEU A 211 -11.52 10.47 -6.02
N LYS A 212 -11.25 9.68 -4.98
CA LYS A 212 -12.23 9.37 -3.94
C LYS A 212 -11.83 10.04 -2.64
N VAL A 213 -12.72 10.84 -2.07
CA VAL A 213 -12.41 11.71 -0.92
C VAL A 213 -13.72 12.13 -0.26
N HIS A 214 -13.74 12.47 1.02
CA HIS A 214 -14.92 13.10 1.61
C HIS A 214 -15.06 14.53 1.08
N TYR A 215 -16.29 14.93 0.77
CA TYR A 215 -16.57 16.28 0.26
C TYR A 215 -16.10 17.39 1.22
N ARG A 216 -16.28 17.20 2.52
CA ARG A 216 -15.87 18.18 3.54
C ARG A 216 -14.36 18.42 3.53
N ASP A 217 -13.58 17.35 3.44
CA ASP A 217 -12.11 17.43 3.36
C ASP A 217 -11.68 18.09 2.06
N LEU A 218 -12.30 17.72 0.94
CA LEU A 218 -12.00 18.32 -0.34
C LEU A 218 -12.32 19.82 -0.35
N ALA A 219 -13.48 20.22 0.15
CA ALA A 219 -13.87 21.62 0.28
C ALA A 219 -12.90 22.39 1.20
N LEU A 220 -12.50 21.81 2.33
CA LEU A 220 -11.54 22.44 3.24
C LEU A 220 -10.18 22.67 2.56
N VAL A 221 -9.62 21.63 1.93
CA VAL A 221 -8.28 21.67 1.33
C VAL A 221 -8.21 22.61 0.12
N THR A 222 -9.29 22.64 -0.67
CA THR A 222 -9.45 23.53 -1.83
C THR A 222 -9.94 24.94 -1.47
N LYS A 223 -10.15 25.25 -0.18
CA LYS A 223 -10.79 26.50 0.30
C LYS A 223 -12.10 26.79 -0.42
N ASN A 224 -13.05 25.85 -0.34
CA ASN A 224 -14.31 25.85 -1.07
C ASN A 224 -14.09 26.05 -2.58
N PHE A 225 -13.18 25.26 -3.17
CA PHE A 225 -12.93 25.26 -4.62
C PHE A 225 -12.40 26.60 -5.18
N THR A 226 -11.62 27.35 -4.39
CA THR A 226 -10.99 28.60 -4.82
C THR A 226 -9.46 28.57 -4.82
N ARG A 227 -8.85 27.53 -4.22
CA ARG A 227 -7.39 27.44 -4.06
C ARG A 227 -6.71 26.92 -5.32
N ASP A 228 -5.89 27.75 -5.96
CA ASP A 228 -5.17 27.34 -7.18
C ASP A 228 -4.06 26.31 -6.94
N ALA A 229 -3.42 26.34 -5.77
CA ALA A 229 -2.33 25.41 -5.43
C ALA A 229 -2.74 23.92 -5.43
N THR A 230 -4.05 23.61 -5.39
CA THR A 230 -4.57 22.24 -5.51
C THR A 230 -5.15 21.95 -6.90
N ARG A 231 -5.37 22.98 -7.71
CA ARG A 231 -6.04 22.89 -9.02
C ARG A 231 -5.21 22.09 -10.01
N ARG A 232 -3.87 22.20 -9.97
CA ARG A 232 -2.97 21.49 -10.88
C ARG A 232 -3.14 19.98 -10.81
N ASN A 233 -3.11 19.40 -9.61
CA ASN A 233 -3.29 17.96 -9.40
C ASN A 233 -4.74 17.50 -9.65
N CYS A 234 -5.71 18.40 -9.53
CA CYS A 234 -7.13 18.11 -9.77
C CYS A 234 -7.58 18.30 -11.24
N SER A 235 -6.81 19.00 -12.06
CA SER A 235 -7.23 19.48 -13.39
C SER A 235 -7.71 18.41 -14.37
N LYS A 236 -7.20 17.17 -14.23
CA LYS A 236 -7.53 16.03 -15.10
C LYS A 236 -8.49 15.03 -14.47
N VAL A 237 -9.00 15.31 -13.26
CA VAL A 237 -9.98 14.45 -12.60
C VAL A 237 -11.27 14.45 -13.39
N LYS A 238 -11.65 13.26 -13.87
CA LYS A 238 -12.88 12.98 -14.62
C LYS A 238 -13.96 12.32 -13.77
N GLN A 239 -13.56 11.79 -12.62
CA GLN A 239 -14.44 11.09 -11.72
C GLN A 239 -14.12 11.47 -10.28
N LEU A 240 -15.07 12.16 -9.64
CA LEU A 240 -15.09 12.38 -8.20
C LEU A 240 -16.06 11.41 -7.55
N ILE A 241 -15.57 10.68 -6.55
CA ILE A 241 -16.38 9.73 -5.78
C ILE A 241 -16.41 10.19 -4.33
N PHE A 242 -17.60 10.51 -3.85
CA PHE A 242 -17.86 10.82 -2.44
C PHE A 242 -18.50 9.61 -1.76
N GLU A 243 -18.28 9.46 -0.45
CA GLU A 243 -18.92 8.40 0.35
C GLU A 243 -20.45 8.46 0.28
N GLN A 244 -21.00 9.68 0.24
CA GLN A 244 -22.43 9.94 0.18
C GLN A 244 -22.79 10.55 -1.18
N LYS A 245 -24.03 10.35 -1.65
CA LYS A 245 -24.55 11.06 -2.82
C LYS A 245 -24.66 12.54 -2.48
N ILE A 246 -23.84 13.37 -3.13
CA ILE A 246 -23.80 14.82 -2.93
C ILE A 246 -24.16 15.48 -4.25
N TYR A 247 -25.06 16.46 -4.18
CA TYR A 247 -25.30 17.38 -5.29
C TYR A 247 -24.23 18.45 -5.27
N CYS A 248 -23.34 18.43 -6.27
CA CYS A 248 -22.24 19.39 -6.38
C CYS A 248 -22.74 20.78 -6.80
N SER A 249 -22.19 21.84 -6.20
CA SER A 249 -22.41 23.20 -6.69
C SER A 249 -21.70 23.43 -8.04
N ASN A 250 -22.06 24.49 -8.75
CA ASN A 250 -21.38 24.90 -9.98
C ASN A 250 -19.88 25.14 -9.75
N ASP A 251 -19.48 25.61 -8.56
CA ASP A 251 -18.07 25.84 -8.21
C ASP A 251 -17.23 24.57 -8.32
N VAL A 252 -17.81 23.40 -8.03
CA VAL A 252 -17.13 22.11 -8.19
C VAL A 252 -16.82 21.85 -9.67
N TYR A 253 -17.81 22.04 -10.54
CA TYR A 253 -17.63 21.82 -11.98
C TYR A 253 -16.65 22.82 -12.60
N GLU A 254 -16.64 24.07 -12.15
CA GLU A 254 -15.64 25.07 -12.57
C GLU A 254 -14.22 24.73 -12.09
N TYR A 255 -14.11 24.14 -10.89
CA TYR A 255 -12.83 23.77 -10.31
C TYR A 255 -12.23 22.50 -10.93
N PHE A 256 -13.08 21.58 -11.36
CA PHE A 256 -12.72 20.31 -11.98
C PHE A 256 -13.19 20.29 -13.45
N PRO A 257 -12.46 20.93 -14.37
CA PRO A 257 -12.92 21.16 -15.74
C PRO A 257 -13.06 19.89 -16.60
N SER A 258 -12.66 18.72 -16.07
CA SER A 258 -12.73 17.43 -16.76
C SER A 258 -13.85 16.51 -16.25
N LEU A 259 -14.61 16.92 -15.22
CA LEU A 259 -15.81 16.22 -14.73
C LEU A 259 -16.95 16.30 -15.74
#